data_AF-A0A351IYA5-F1
#
_entry.id   AF-A0A351IYA5-F1
#
_cell.length_a   1.000
_cell.length_b   1.000
_cell.length_c   1.000
_cell.angle_alpha   90.00
_cell.angle_beta   90.00
_cell.angle_gamma   90.00
#
_symmetry.space_group_name_H-M   'P 1'
#
loop_
_entity.id
_entity.type
_entity.pdbx_description
1 polymer ?
#
loop_
_entity_poly.entity_id
_entity_poly.type
_entity_poly.pdbx_seq_one_letter_code
_entity_poly.pdbx_strand_id
1 'polypeptide(L)'
;DRFIVGMTAGNLVLLGARPGIGKTSMATNIATAVAKNKKQAVAIFSLEMSRIEMVTRILSSEARVDSHKLRSGDLQDDDFARLAEAATALSHVDIYVDDTSNITVS
;
A
#
# COMPACT_ATOMS: atom_id res chain seq x y z
N ASP A 1 -7.64 7.57 13.97
CA ASP A 1 -9.12 7.52 13.96
C ASP A 1 -9.78 8.51 14.92
N ARG A 2 -9.58 8.42 16.25
CA ARG A 2 -10.27 9.28 17.24
C ARG A 2 -10.16 10.79 17.00
N PHE A 3 -9.00 11.27 16.55
CA PHE A 3 -8.77 12.71 16.32
C PHE A 3 -9.45 13.26 15.07
N ILE A 4 -9.56 12.45 14.01
CA ILE A 4 -10.15 12.87 12.72
C ILE A 4 -11.60 12.38 12.56
N VAL A 5 -12.11 11.61 13.52
CA VAL A 5 -13.46 11.00 13.51
C VAL A 5 -13.69 10.13 12.26
N GLY A 6 -12.62 9.49 11.77
CA GLY A 6 -12.62 8.66 10.57
C GLY A 6 -12.50 9.44 9.25
N MET A 7 -12.66 8.73 8.15
CA MET A 7 -12.70 9.29 6.79
C MET A 7 -14.09 9.00 6.22
N THR A 8 -14.91 10.04 6.07
CA THR A 8 -16.30 9.90 5.59
C THR A 8 -16.42 10.24 4.10
N ALA A 9 -17.45 9.71 3.45
CA ALA A 9 -17.75 10.04 2.06
C ALA A 9 -17.90 11.56 1.87
N GLY A 10 -17.36 12.08 0.76
CA GLY A 10 -17.37 13.51 0.44
C GLY A 10 -16.18 14.32 1.01
N ASN A 11 -15.38 13.76 1.92
CA ASN A 11 -14.22 14.48 2.47
C ASN A 11 -12.99 14.36 1.56
N LEU A 12 -12.32 15.49 1.32
CA LEU A 12 -10.96 15.54 0.80
C LEU A 12 -9.98 15.60 1.98
N VAL A 13 -9.13 14.58 2.12
CA VAL A 13 -8.09 14.52 3.15
C VAL A 13 -6.73 14.76 2.51
N LEU A 14 -6.04 15.81 2.95
CA LEU A 14 -4.70 16.15 2.48
C LEU A 14 -3.63 15.60 3.44
N LEU A 15 -2.77 14.72 2.94
CA LEU A 15 -1.60 14.23 3.66
C LEU A 15 -0.34 14.92 3.13
N GLY A 16 0.14 15.94 3.84
CA GLY A 16 1.38 16.67 3.52
C GLY A 16 2.56 16.18 4.35
N ALA A 17 3.72 15.95 3.71
CA ALA A 17 4.98 15.66 4.39
C ALA A 17 6.17 16.04 3.47
N ARG A 18 7.36 16.20 4.05
CA ARG A 18 8.60 16.37 3.27
C ARG A 18 8.97 15.07 2.53
N PRO A 19 9.73 15.14 1.43
CA PRO A 19 10.25 13.95 0.74
C PRO A 19 10.96 13.00 1.72
N GLY A 20 10.74 11.69 1.56
CA GLY A 20 11.36 10.65 2.39
C GLY A 20 10.72 10.43 3.78
N ILE A 21 9.80 11.26 4.24
CA ILE A 21 9.17 11.13 5.58
C ILE A 21 8.11 10.00 5.63
N GLY A 22 7.75 9.42 4.49
CA GLY A 22 6.86 8.24 4.44
C GLY A 22 5.40 8.55 4.10
N LYS A 23 5.12 9.67 3.42
CA LYS A 23 3.77 10.01 2.90
C LYS A 23 3.14 8.83 2.15
N THR A 24 3.88 8.24 1.21
CA THR A 24 3.39 7.11 0.42
C THR A 24 3.15 5.87 1.27
N SER A 25 4.08 5.54 2.17
CA SER A 25 3.92 4.40 3.09
C SER A 25 2.71 4.52 4.01
N MET A 26 2.46 5.72 4.53
CA MET A 26 1.28 5.98 5.34
C MET A 26 0.00 5.84 4.52
N ALA A 27 -0.05 6.42 3.31
CA ALA A 27 -1.20 6.31 2.42
C ALA A 27 -1.50 4.85 2.03
N THR A 28 -0.48 4.07 1.65
CA THR A 28 -0.65 2.66 1.29
C THR A 28 -1.07 1.81 2.48
N ASN A 29 -0.55 2.07 3.68
CA ASN A 29 -0.96 1.34 4.89
C ASN A 29 -2.43 1.61 5.25
N ILE A 30 -2.90 2.85 5.09
CA ILE A 30 -4.32 3.19 5.27
C ILE A 30 -5.17 2.43 4.24
N ALA A 31 -4.78 2.49 2.96
CA ALA A 31 -5.47 1.76 1.88
C ALA A 31 -5.57 0.26 2.16
N THR A 32 -4.45 -0.38 2.52
CA THR A 32 -4.41 -1.81 2.85
C THR A 32 -5.26 -2.13 4.08
N ALA A 33 -5.24 -1.29 5.12
CA ALA A 33 -6.07 -1.50 6.31
C ALA A 33 -7.58 -1.40 6.00
N VAL A 34 -7.98 -0.45 5.16
CA VAL A 34 -9.37 -0.32 4.69
C VAL A 34 -9.78 -1.56 3.90
N ALA A 35 -8.98 -1.97 2.90
CA ALA A 35 -9.30 -3.12 2.07
C ALA A 35 -9.37 -4.43 2.88
N LYS A 36 -8.44 -4.66 3.81
CA LYS A 36 -8.41 -5.88 4.63
C LYS A 36 -9.50 -5.91 5.70
N ASN A 37 -9.61 -4.85 6.49
CA ASN A 37 -10.39 -4.87 7.73
C ASN A 37 -11.83 -4.39 7.52
N LYS A 38 -12.05 -3.49 6.55
CA LYS A 38 -13.39 -2.99 6.21
C LYS A 38 -13.98 -3.67 4.98
N LYS A 39 -13.19 -4.48 4.26
CA LYS A 39 -13.63 -5.21 3.05
C LYS A 39 -14.22 -4.26 2.00
N GLN A 40 -13.60 -3.09 1.86
CA GLN A 40 -13.99 -2.07 0.90
C GLN A 40 -12.92 -1.94 -0.18
N ALA A 41 -13.36 -1.81 -1.43
CA ALA A 41 -12.47 -1.58 -2.55
C ALA A 41 -11.75 -0.23 -2.41
N VAL A 42 -10.44 -0.22 -2.70
CA VAL A 42 -9.62 1.00 -2.70
C VAL A 42 -8.92 1.14 -4.05
N ALA A 43 -9.05 2.33 -4.66
CA ALA A 43 -8.28 2.70 -5.84
C ALA A 43 -7.10 3.59 -5.44
N ILE A 44 -5.91 3.28 -5.95
CA ILE A 44 -4.69 4.05 -5.75
C ILE A 44 -4.18 4.54 -7.10
N PHE A 45 -4.07 5.85 -7.25
CA PHE A 45 -3.45 6.49 -8.40
C PHE A 45 -2.02 6.88 -8.02
N SER A 46 -1.05 6.26 -8.68
CA SER A 46 0.38 6.46 -8.42
C SER A 46 1.01 7.18 -9.60
N LEU A 47 1.42 8.43 -9.39
CA LEU A 47 2.03 9.25 -10.44
C LEU A 47 3.56 9.23 -10.42
N GLU A 48 4.16 8.64 -9.39
CA GLU A 48 5.61 8.64 -9.16
C GLU A 48 6.19 7.21 -9.12
N MET A 49 5.48 6.27 -8.51
CA MET A 49 5.92 4.88 -8.38
C MET A 49 5.15 3.98 -9.35
N SER A 50 5.83 2.98 -9.90
CA SER A 50 5.16 1.92 -10.66
C SER A 50 4.27 1.07 -9.76
N ARG A 51 3.30 0.38 -10.38
CA ARG A 51 2.45 -0.58 -9.70
C ARG A 51 3.25 -1.68 -9.00
N ILE A 52 4.30 -2.18 -9.64
CA ILE A 52 5.14 -3.27 -9.10
C ILE A 52 5.85 -2.81 -7.83
N GLU A 53 6.45 -1.60 -7.83
CA GLU A 53 7.12 -1.05 -6.64
C GLU A 53 6.15 -0.85 -5.48
N MET A 54 4.93 -0.37 -5.78
CA MET A 54 3.90 -0.17 -4.78
C MET A 54 3.41 -1.49 -4.17
N VAL A 55 3.11 -2.49 -5.01
CA VAL A 55 2.70 -3.83 -4.55
C VAL A 55 3.80 -4.49 -3.74
N THR A 56 5.06 -4.40 -4.19
CA THR A 56 6.21 -4.94 -3.45
C THR A 56 6.31 -4.31 -2.05
N ARG A 57 6.05 -3.00 -1.95
CA ARG A 57 6.05 -2.30 -0.66
C ARG A 57 4.91 -2.77 0.25
N ILE A 58 3.70 -2.90 -0.29
CA ILE A 58 2.54 -3.42 0.45
C ILE A 58 2.83 -4.84 0.94
N LEU A 59 3.36 -5.71 0.08
CA LEU A 59 3.71 -7.08 0.42
C LEU A 59 4.78 -7.15 1.51
N SER A 60 5.85 -6.35 1.40
CA SER A 60 6.90 -6.29 2.44
C SER A 60 6.36 -5.83 3.80
N SER A 61 5.47 -4.82 3.79
CA SER A 61 4.82 -4.28 4.98
C SER A 61 3.92 -5.34 5.64
N GLU A 62 3.13 -6.05 4.84
CA GLU A 62 2.22 -7.11 5.30
C GLU A 62 2.98 -8.32 5.85
N ALA A 63 3.98 -8.82 5.11
CA ALA A 63 4.82 -9.93 5.53
C ALA A 63 5.75 -9.57 6.71
N ARG A 64 5.92 -8.27 7.00
CA ARG A 64 6.93 -7.72 7.91
C ARG A 64 8.37 -8.14 7.56
N VAL A 65 8.64 -8.29 6.26
CA VAL A 65 9.95 -8.64 5.72
C VAL A 65 10.65 -7.36 5.27
N ASP A 66 11.96 -7.26 5.52
CA ASP A 66 12.74 -6.09 5.10
C ASP A 66 12.66 -5.91 3.58
N SER A 67 12.24 -4.72 3.15
CA SER A 67 12.15 -4.38 1.73
C SER A 67 13.48 -4.48 0.99
N HIS A 68 14.62 -4.30 1.67
CA HIS A 68 15.94 -4.49 1.09
C HIS A 68 16.19 -5.96 0.77
N LYS A 69 15.93 -6.88 1.71
CA LYS A 69 16.04 -8.33 1.49
C LYS A 69 15.19 -8.79 0.31
N LEU A 70 13.96 -8.27 0.24
CA LEU A 70 13.01 -8.57 -0.82
C LEU A 70 13.50 -8.10 -2.19
N ARG A 71 14.19 -6.94 -2.25
CA ARG A 71 14.80 -6.42 -3.49
C ARG A 71 16.11 -7.11 -3.85
N SER A 72 16.93 -7.48 -2.87
CA SER A 72 18.22 -8.12 -3.08
C SER A 72 18.11 -9.63 -3.33
N GLY A 73 16.96 -10.23 -3.02
CA GLY A 73 16.76 -11.68 -3.06
C GLY A 73 17.40 -12.44 -1.90
N ASP A 74 17.90 -11.72 -0.88
CA ASP A 74 18.51 -12.29 0.32
C ASP A 74 17.42 -12.67 1.34
N LEU A 75 16.63 -13.67 0.97
CA LEU A 75 15.49 -14.16 1.74
C LEU A 75 15.84 -15.50 2.38
N GLN A 76 15.54 -15.60 3.66
CA GLN A 76 15.60 -16.88 4.39
C GLN A 76 14.31 -17.66 4.18
N ASP A 77 14.31 -18.96 4.47
CA ASP A 77 13.11 -19.82 4.30
C ASP A 77 11.88 -19.28 5.08
N ASP A 78 12.09 -18.72 6.27
CA ASP A 78 11.03 -18.05 7.05
C ASP A 78 10.49 -16.79 6.35
N ASP A 79 11.37 -16.01 5.72
CA ASP A 79 10.97 -14.82 4.95
C ASP A 79 10.06 -15.24 3.78
N PHE A 80 10.39 -16.34 3.08
CA PHE A 80 9.55 -16.89 2.00
C PHE A 80 8.19 -17.35 2.51
N ALA A 81 8.13 -18.06 3.64
CA ALA A 81 6.87 -18.52 4.21
C ALA A 81 5.94 -17.35 4.56
N ARG A 82 6.49 -16.30 5.17
CA ARG A 82 5.74 -15.08 5.53
C ARG A 82 5.30 -14.28 4.32
N LEU A 83 6.12 -14.24 3.26
CA LEU A 83 5.74 -13.61 1.99
C LEU A 83 4.60 -14.36 1.31
N ALA A 84 4.63 -15.69 1.31
CA ALA A 84 3.55 -16.51 0.76
C ALA A 84 2.22 -16.28 1.51
N GLU A 85 2.25 -16.29 2.84
CA GLU A 85 1.07 -16.01 3.67
C GLU A 85 0.51 -14.61 3.40
N ALA A 86 1.38 -13.60 3.35
CA ALA A 86 0.99 -12.23 3.04
C ALA A 86 0.40 -12.10 1.63
N ALA A 87 0.98 -12.77 0.63
CA ALA A 87 0.47 -12.78 -0.73
C ALA A 87 -0.93 -13.41 -0.80
N THR A 88 -1.17 -14.53 -0.11
CA THR A 88 -2.49 -15.13 -0.01
C THR A 88 -3.48 -14.17 0.64
N ALA A 89 -3.13 -13.57 1.78
CA ALA A 89 -3.99 -12.59 2.44
C ALA A 89 -4.34 -11.40 1.54
N LEU A 90 -3.38 -10.91 0.76
CA LEU A 90 -3.57 -9.79 -0.16
C LEU A 90 -4.32 -10.17 -1.46
N SER A 91 -4.29 -11.44 -1.88
CA SER A 91 -5.07 -11.88 -3.04
C SER A 91 -6.60 -11.83 -2.83
N HIS A 92 -7.03 -11.73 -1.57
CA HIS A 92 -8.43 -11.63 -1.18
C HIS A 92 -8.89 -10.20 -0.86
N VAL A 93 -8.11 -9.18 -1.24
CA VAL A 93 -8.50 -7.78 -1.05
C VAL A 93 -8.63 -7.03 -2.37
N ASP A 94 -9.59 -6.10 -2.39
CA ASP A 94 -9.87 -5.26 -3.55
C ASP A 94 -9.04 -3.98 -3.50
N ILE A 95 -7.78 -4.06 -3.93
CA ILE A 95 -6.90 -2.90 -4.15
C ILE A 95 -6.58 -2.79 -5.63
N TYR A 96 -7.04 -1.71 -6.25
CA TYR A 96 -6.77 -1.41 -7.65
C TYR A 96 -5.71 -0.31 -7.71
N VAL A 97 -4.68 -0.52 -8.51
CA VAL A 97 -3.61 0.46 -8.70
C VAL A 97 -3.64 0.92 -10.15
N ASP A 98 -3.50 2.22 -10.36
CA ASP A 98 -3.26 2.84 -11.65
C ASP A 98 -1.95 3.63 -11.56
N ASP A 99 -0.97 3.26 -12.38
CA ASP A 99 0.35 3.86 -12.45
C ASP A 99 0.57 4.64 -13.77
N THR A 100 -0.52 5.00 -14.46
CA THR A 100 -0.47 5.83 -15.65
C THR A 100 0.04 7.22 -15.28
N SER A 101 1.18 7.61 -15.86
CA SER A 101 1.73 8.96 -15.71
C SER A 101 0.90 9.98 -16.53
N ASN A 102 0.80 11.23 -16.04
CA ASN A 102 0.05 12.32 -16.68
C ASN A 102 -1.47 12.14 -16.80
N ILE A 103 -2.16 11.76 -15.72
CA ILE A 103 -3.62 11.80 -15.66
C ILE A 103 -4.09 13.26 -15.69
N THR A 104 -4.79 13.67 -16.74
CA THR A 104 -5.43 14.99 -16.84
C THR A 104 -6.90 14.90 -16.45
N VAL A 105 -7.40 15.91 -15.73
CA VAL A 105 -8.84 16.08 -15.50
C VAL A 105 -9.43 16.68 -16.78
N SER A 106 -10.29 15.92 -17.46
CA SER A 106 -11.08 16.40 -18.61
C SER A 106 -12.36 17.08 -18.15
#